data_AF-A0A534BVG9-F1
#
_entry.id   AF-A0A534BVG9-F1
#
_cell.length_a   1.000
_cell.length_b   1.000
_cell.length_c   1.000
_cell.angle_alpha   90.00
_cell.angle_beta   90.00
_cell.angle_gamma   90.00
#
_symmetry.space_group_name_H-M   'P 1'
#
loop_
_entity.id
_entity.type
_entity.pdbx_description
1 polymer ?
#
loop_
_entity_poly.entity_id
_entity_poly.type
_entity_poly.pdbx_seq_one_letter_code
_entity_poly.pdbx_strand_id
1 'polypeptide(L)'
;MTEIFGFPVAVILGQLTLGLVNGSFYAMLSLGLAVIFGLMGVVNFAHGAFYTLGAFAALLGLQWFGVNYWAALVLAPLAVGLL
;
A
#
# COMPACT_ATOMS: atom_id res chain seq x y z
N MET A 1 23.70 -7.39 31.33
CA MET A 1 22.66 -7.66 32.35
C MET A 1 21.34 -6.95 31.98
N THR A 2 20.83 -7.17 30.76
CA THR A 2 19.51 -6.69 30.33
C THR A 2 18.90 -7.75 29.41
N GLU A 3 18.70 -8.94 29.97
CA GLU A 3 18.07 -10.08 29.31
C GLU A 3 16.69 -10.27 29.97
N ILE A 4 15.64 -10.43 29.18
CA ILE A 4 14.29 -10.74 29.66
C ILE A 4 13.86 -12.04 28.96
N PHE A 5 13.40 -13.03 29.72
CA PHE A 5 13.04 -14.37 29.21
C PHE A 5 14.14 -15.09 28.40
N GLY A 6 15.41 -14.79 28.66
CA GLY A 6 16.55 -15.39 27.94
C GLY A 6 16.83 -14.76 26.56
N PHE A 7 16.20 -13.62 26.26
CA PHE A 7 16.51 -12.80 25.09
C PHE A 7 17.00 -11.41 25.49
N PRO A 8 17.92 -10.80 24.71
CA PRO A 8 18.35 -9.44 24.96
C PRO A 8 17.19 -8.46 24.86
N VAL A 9 17.08 -7.54 25.83
CA VAL A 9 16.02 -6.50 25.86
C VAL A 9 15.96 -5.70 24.56
N ALA A 10 17.11 -5.43 23.94
CA ALA A 10 17.18 -4.73 22.66
C ALA A 10 16.44 -5.48 21.52
N VAL A 11 16.49 -6.81 21.51
CA VAL A 11 15.79 -7.63 20.49
C VAL A 11 14.29 -7.56 20.71
N ILE A 12 13.83 -7.67 21.97
CA ILE A 12 12.41 -7.60 22.32
C ILE A 12 11.83 -6.23 21.96
N LEU A 13 12.53 -5.14 22.31
CA LEU A 13 12.12 -3.78 21.97
C LEU A 13 12.13 -3.54 20.44
N GLY A 14 13.10 -4.12 19.73
CA GLY A 14 13.12 -4.11 18.27
C GLY A 14 11.89 -4.79 17.66
N GLN A 15 11.53 -5.99 18.13
CA GLN A 15 10.34 -6.70 17.65
C GLN A 15 9.03 -6.00 18.01
N LEU A 16 8.95 -5.41 19.21
CA LEU A 16 7.81 -4.57 19.61
C LEU A 16 7.65 -3.39 18.64
N THR A 17 8.75 -2.72 18.31
CA THR A 17 8.73 -1.57 17.39
C THR A 17 8.33 -2.00 15.99
N LEU A 18 8.86 -3.11 15.47
CA LEU A 18 8.46 -3.67 14.18
C LEU A 18 6.97 -4.04 14.16
N GLY A 19 6.47 -4.67 15.23
CA GLY A 19 5.06 -4.98 15.39
C GLY A 19 4.19 -3.72 15.40
N LEU A 20 4.61 -2.68 16.11
CA LEU A 20 3.90 -1.40 16.18
C LEU A 20 3.89 -0.67 14.83
N VAL A 21 5.01 -0.68 14.10
CA VAL A 21 5.13 -0.07 12.77
C VAL A 21 4.23 -0.80 11.77
N ASN A 22 4.33 -2.13 11.70
CA ASN A 22 3.49 -2.93 10.79
C ASN A 22 2.01 -2.80 11.15
N GLY A 23 1.68 -2.87 12.45
CA GLY A 23 0.32 -2.67 12.94
C GLY A 23 -0.24 -1.29 12.58
N SER A 24 0.57 -0.24 12.73
CA SER A 24 0.21 1.14 12.36
C SER A 24 0.03 1.30 10.85
N PHE A 25 0.86 0.65 10.03
CA PHE A 25 0.72 0.64 8.58
C PHE A 25 -0.61 0.00 8.15
N TYR A 26 -0.95 -1.16 8.72
CA TYR A 26 -2.24 -1.81 8.45
C TYR A 26 -3.43 -1.02 8.99
N ALA A 27 -3.30 -0.38 10.16
CA ALA A 27 -4.33 0.49 10.71
C ALA A 27 -4.58 1.70 9.83
N MET A 28 -3.53 2.35 9.30
CA MET A 28 -3.67 3.46 8.36
C MET A 28 -4.30 3.04 7.03
N LEU A 29 -3.93 1.88 6.48
CA LEU A 29 -4.57 1.33 5.28
C LEU A 29 -6.07 1.10 5.50
N SER A 30 -6.44 0.48 6.63
CA SER A 30 -7.83 0.25 7.00
C SER A 30 -8.60 1.56 7.23
N LEU A 31 -7.98 2.53 7.91
CA LEU A 31 -8.56 3.85 8.16
C LEU A 31 -8.80 4.61 6.85
N GLY A 32 -7.85 4.57 5.90
CA GLY A 32 -8.04 5.16 4.58
C GLY A 32 -9.27 4.57 3.86
N LEU A 33 -9.42 3.26 3.91
CA LEU A 33 -10.58 2.56 3.35
C LEU A 33 -11.89 2.93 4.09
N ALA A 34 -11.85 2.99 5.42
CA ALA A 34 -12.97 3.38 6.27
C ALA A 34 -13.40 4.84 6.05
N VAL A 35 -12.47 5.77 5.78
CA VAL A 35 -12.77 7.17 5.48
C VAL A 35 -13.43 7.31 4.10
N ILE A 36 -12.93 6.59 3.08
CA ILE A 36 -13.55 6.55 1.75
C ILE A 36 -14.98 6.03 1.83
N PHE A 37 -15.22 4.99 2.62
CA PHE A 37 -16.55 4.37 2.76
C PHE A 37 -17.49 5.12 3.71
N GLY A 38 -16.96 5.66 4.81
CA GLY A 38 -17.73 6.32 5.86
C GLY A 38 -18.28 7.70 5.46
N LEU A 39 -17.61 8.40 4.53
CA LEU A 39 -18.08 9.70 4.04
C LEU A 39 -19.16 9.60 2.95
N MET A 40 -19.17 8.53 2.16
CA MET A 40 -20.12 8.36 1.05
C MET A 40 -21.33 7.48 1.38
N GLY A 41 -21.32 6.74 2.51
CA GLY A 41 -22.41 5.85 2.90
C GLY A 41 -22.63 4.63 1.99
N VAL A 42 -21.79 4.47 0.96
CA VAL A 42 -21.82 3.38 -0.02
C VAL A 42 -20.42 2.78 -0.16
N VAL A 43 -20.32 1.45 -0.09
CA VAL A 43 -19.05 0.73 -0.26
C VAL A 43 -18.66 0.76 -1.74
N ASN A 44 -17.62 1.55 -2.09
CA ASN A 44 -17.14 1.66 -3.46
C ASN A 44 -15.81 0.90 -3.66
N PHE A 45 -15.89 -0.33 -4.20
CA PHE A 45 -14.70 -1.13 -4.53
C PHE A 45 -13.93 -0.66 -5.77
N ALA A 46 -14.43 0.36 -6.50
CA ALA A 46 -13.78 0.86 -7.71
C ALA A 46 -12.40 1.46 -7.42
N HIS A 47 -12.17 2.06 -6.24
CA HIS A 47 -10.87 2.64 -5.91
C HIS A 47 -9.74 1.59 -5.88
N GLY A 48 -9.99 0.46 -5.20
CA GLY A 48 -9.04 -0.65 -5.16
C GLY A 48 -8.85 -1.28 -6.54
N ALA A 49 -9.94 -1.43 -7.30
CA ALA A 49 -9.90 -1.97 -8.67
C ALA A 49 -9.10 -1.07 -9.63
N PHE A 50 -9.31 0.25 -9.61
CA PHE A 50 -8.57 1.19 -10.45
C PHE A 50 -7.10 1.30 -10.03
N TYR A 51 -6.79 1.21 -8.74
CA TYR A 51 -5.40 1.17 -8.27
C TYR A 51 -4.64 -0.05 -8.82
N THR A 52 -5.20 -1.26 -8.72
CA THR A 52 -4.57 -2.45 -9.29
C THR A 52 -4.50 -2.38 -10.81
N LEU A 53 -5.54 -1.88 -11.47
CA LEU A 53 -5.55 -1.71 -12.93
C LEU A 53 -4.43 -0.76 -13.40
N GLY A 54 -4.21 0.35 -12.68
CA GLY A 54 -3.12 1.27 -12.96
C GLY A 54 -1.74 0.66 -12.73
N ALA A 55 -1.57 -0.11 -11.65
CA ALA A 55 -0.33 -0.82 -11.36
C ALA A 55 0.01 -1.85 -12.45
N PHE A 56 -0.99 -2.63 -12.90
CA PHE A 56 -0.79 -3.60 -13.99
C PHE A 56 -0.56 -2.90 -15.34
N ALA A 57 -1.25 -1.80 -15.64
CA ALA A 57 -1.02 -1.01 -16.84
C ALA A 57 0.42 -0.48 -16.90
N ALA A 58 0.95 0.03 -15.78
CA ALA A 58 2.35 0.42 -15.68
C ALA A 58 3.29 -0.78 -15.87
N LEU A 59 3.06 -1.90 -15.17
CA LEU A 59 3.89 -3.10 -15.28
C LEU A 59 3.97 -3.63 -16.72
N LEU A 60 2.82 -3.78 -17.38
CA LEU A 60 2.73 -4.25 -18.76
C LEU A 60 3.36 -3.23 -19.73
N GLY A 61 3.17 -1.92 -19.48
CA GLY A 61 3.83 -0.85 -20.21
C GLY A 61 5.36 -0.98 -20.18
N LEU A 62 5.94 -1.22 -19.00
CA LEU A 62 7.39 -1.41 -18.85
C LEU A 62 7.88 -2.70 -19.50
N GLN A 63 7.21 -3.82 -19.21
CA GLN A 63 7.73 -5.14 -19.57
C GLN A 63 7.47 -5.53 -21.04
N TRP A 64 6.34 -5.13 -21.62
CA TRP A 64 5.89 -5.60 -22.94
C TRP A 64 5.97 -4.51 -24.00
N PHE A 65 5.73 -3.25 -23.63
CA PHE A 65 5.73 -2.12 -24.55
C PHE A 65 7.02 -1.28 -24.50
N GLY A 66 7.96 -1.62 -23.62
CA GLY A 66 9.24 -0.91 -23.47
C GLY A 66 9.08 0.54 -23.01
N VAL A 67 7.94 0.89 -22.40
CA VAL A 67 7.67 2.23 -21.89
C VAL A 67 8.60 2.49 -20.71
N ASN A 68 9.31 3.61 -20.72
CA ASN A 68 10.18 3.95 -19.60
C ASN A 68 9.36 4.23 -18.33
N TYR A 69 9.99 4.07 -17.16
CA TYR A 69 9.32 4.24 -15.87
C TYR A 69 8.61 5.60 -15.72
N TRP A 70 9.26 6.69 -16.14
CA TRP A 70 8.73 8.05 -16.01
C TRP A 70 7.48 8.29 -16.87
N ALA A 71 7.47 7.73 -18.08
CA ALA A 71 6.33 7.76 -18.97
C ALA A 71 5.20 6.89 -18.42
N ALA A 72 5.50 5.69 -17.93
CA ALA A 72 4.51 4.80 -17.32
C ALA A 72 3.85 5.41 -16.06
N LEU A 73 4.62 6.17 -15.27
CA LEU A 73 4.12 6.88 -14.09
C LEU A 73 2.99 7.86 -14.43
N VAL A 74 3.02 8.46 -15.62
CA VAL A 74 2.02 9.43 -16.09
C VAL A 74 0.94 8.75 -16.93
N LEU A 75 1.32 7.86 -17.84
CA LEU A 75 0.40 7.22 -18.77
C LEU A 75 -0.56 6.25 -18.09
N ALA A 76 -0.10 5.50 -17.07
CA ALA A 76 -0.95 4.54 -16.37
C ALA A 76 -2.14 5.19 -15.63
N PRO A 77 -1.96 6.23 -14.78
CA PRO A 77 -3.10 6.89 -14.15
C PRO A 77 -3.99 7.63 -15.15
N LEU A 78 -3.45 8.18 -16.24
CA LEU A 78 -4.26 8.83 -17.29
C LEU A 78 -5.15 7.82 -18.04
N ALA A 79 -4.58 6.67 -18.42
CA ALA A 79 -5.32 5.61 -19.10
C ALA A 79 -6.44 5.04 -18.22
N VAL A 80 -6.17 4.86 -16.92
CA VAL A 80 -7.16 4.34 -15.97
C VAL A 80 -8.20 5.39 -15.59
N GLY A 81 -7.81 6.66 -15.45
CA GLY A 81 -8.76 7.75 -15.16
C GLY A 81 -9.70 8.10 -16.31
N LEU A 82 -9.44 7.59 -17.52
CA LEU A 82 -10.32 7.70 -18.68
C LEU A 82 -11.42 6.61 -18.74
N LEU A 83 -11.35 5.58 -17.89
CA LEU A 83 -12.33 4.49 -17.78
C LEU A 83 -13.45 4.83 -16.78
#